data_AF-A0A2E0QDH4-F1
#
_entry.id   AF-A0A2E0QDH4-F1
#
_cell.length_a   1.000
_cell.length_b   1.000
_cell.length_c   1.000
_cell.angle_alpha   90.00
_cell.angle_beta   90.00
_cell.angle_gamma   90.00
#
_symmetry.space_group_name_H-M   'P 1'
#
loop_
_entity.id
_entity.type
_entity.pdbx_description
1 polymer ?
#
loop_
_entity_poly.entity_id
_entity_poly.type
_entity_poly.pdbx_seq_one_letter_code
_entity_poly.pdbx_strand_id
1 'polypeptide(L)'
;MQPARALLAGMVDYAGLFPPAQLPLDDAVREYAAHLGDAEAWMLGRFIIPAQRLNELESHLKAFPETLRIAALGKGGRSEHEYLKNLDADLAAIESFRAAHGDAVTVESFEARLPPLPVADAFVATAAERLRGAELAQFHEFTVDDHLKATLAALAAASAGAKLRCGGVSADAFPAPEQVARFIVAARDAGVPAKFTAGLHHPVRFYDEGIGTEMHGFLNLYIGGMLAHTAGLNWQELAGVIADQSPDAFALTGVGVEWRGRLVRAEDVARLRENALLGQGSCSFAEPAADLHDMGWL
;
A
#
# COMPACT_ATOMS: atom_id res chain seq x y z
N MET A 1 -5.09 9.87 -21.14
CA MET A 1 -4.15 9.68 -20.01
C MET A 1 -3.13 8.64 -20.44
N GLN A 2 -1.82 8.85 -20.19
CA GLN A 2 -0.81 7.85 -20.51
C GLN A 2 -0.98 6.62 -19.58
N PRO A 3 -1.02 5.38 -20.09
CA PRO A 3 -1.29 4.20 -19.28
C PRO A 3 -0.29 3.97 -18.13
N ALA A 4 1.00 4.26 -18.34
CA ALA A 4 2.02 4.18 -17.28
C ALA A 4 1.71 5.16 -16.15
N ARG A 5 1.37 6.40 -16.49
CA ARG A 5 0.96 7.43 -15.52
C ARG A 5 -0.32 7.05 -14.79
N ALA A 6 -1.30 6.48 -15.49
CA ALA A 6 -2.54 6.02 -14.88
C ALA A 6 -2.28 4.94 -13.82
N LEU A 7 -1.35 4.00 -14.08
CA LEU A 7 -1.04 2.91 -13.18
C LEU A 7 -0.12 3.35 -12.02
N LEU A 8 1.00 4.00 -12.35
CA LEU A 8 2.16 4.10 -11.45
C LEU A 8 2.23 5.43 -10.69
N ALA A 9 1.43 6.44 -11.04
CA ALA A 9 1.50 7.74 -10.37
C ALA A 9 1.17 7.63 -8.86
N GLY A 10 2.06 8.17 -8.03
CA GLY A 10 1.97 8.09 -6.57
C GLY A 10 1.84 6.65 -6.04
N MET A 11 2.31 5.66 -6.77
CA MET A 11 2.13 4.26 -6.42
C MET A 11 2.99 3.82 -5.25
N VAL A 12 4.19 4.39 -5.08
CA VAL A 12 5.14 3.92 -4.08
C VAL A 12 5.19 4.89 -2.90
N ASP A 13 4.50 4.55 -1.82
CA ASP A 13 4.72 5.18 -0.53
C ASP A 13 6.05 4.65 0.05
N TYR A 14 7.00 5.54 0.31
CA TYR A 14 8.35 5.19 0.68
C TYR A 14 8.45 4.82 2.15
N ALA A 15 8.95 3.61 2.40
CA ALA A 15 9.00 2.93 3.69
C ALA A 15 10.44 2.60 4.11
N GLY A 16 11.43 3.44 3.76
CA GLY A 16 12.86 3.15 3.98
C GLY A 16 13.24 2.82 5.44
N LEU A 17 12.46 3.31 6.41
CA LEU A 17 12.62 3.01 7.84
C LEU A 17 12.34 1.56 8.23
N PHE A 18 11.70 0.79 7.35
CA PHE A 18 11.21 -0.55 7.65
C PHE A 18 12.05 -1.61 6.92
N PRO A 19 12.13 -2.84 7.47
CA PRO A 19 12.83 -3.93 6.81
C PRO A 19 12.31 -4.21 5.40
N PRO A 20 13.18 -4.69 4.48
CA PRO A 20 14.58 -5.03 4.72
C PRO A 20 15.56 -3.84 4.81
N ALA A 21 15.23 -2.66 4.28
CA ALA A 21 16.18 -1.53 4.27
C ALA A 21 16.55 -1.04 5.68
N GLN A 22 15.52 -0.86 6.53
CA GLN A 22 15.67 -0.49 7.95
C GLN A 22 16.64 0.69 8.17
N LEU A 23 16.55 1.71 7.31
CA LEU A 23 17.47 2.84 7.33
C LEU A 23 17.29 3.68 8.60
N PRO A 24 18.38 4.30 9.11
CA PRO A 24 18.28 5.43 10.02
C PRO A 24 17.40 6.55 9.43
N LEU A 25 16.75 7.35 10.29
CA LEU A 25 15.83 8.39 9.83
C LEU A 25 16.50 9.40 8.88
N ASP A 26 17.69 9.87 9.24
CA ASP A 26 18.48 10.81 8.43
C ASP A 26 18.74 10.26 7.02
N ASP A 27 18.99 8.96 6.90
CA ASP A 27 19.26 8.29 5.64
C ASP A 27 17.98 8.12 4.83
N ALA A 28 16.89 7.65 5.45
CA ALA A 28 15.59 7.51 4.80
C ALA A 28 15.05 8.86 4.28
N VAL A 29 15.18 9.94 5.06
CA VAL A 29 14.76 11.28 4.63
C VAL A 29 15.62 11.76 3.46
N ARG A 30 16.94 11.57 3.53
CA ARG A 30 17.85 11.97 2.45
C ARG A 30 17.54 11.22 1.15
N GLU A 31 17.30 9.92 1.23
CA GLU A 31 16.91 9.11 0.06
C GLU A 31 15.57 9.56 -0.52
N TYR A 32 14.53 9.72 0.32
CA TYR A 32 13.24 10.22 -0.14
C TYR A 32 13.34 11.60 -0.80
N ALA A 33 14.10 12.53 -0.20
CA ALA A 33 14.32 13.85 -0.74
C ALA A 33 15.09 13.83 -2.07
N ALA A 34 16.07 12.92 -2.22
CA ALA A 34 16.78 12.73 -3.48
C ALA A 34 15.84 12.25 -4.60
N HIS A 35 14.95 11.29 -4.29
CA HIS A 35 13.99 10.76 -5.26
C HIS A 35 12.95 11.78 -5.77
N LEU A 36 12.72 12.88 -5.03
CA LEU A 36 11.88 13.99 -5.53
C LEU A 36 12.51 14.71 -6.72
N GLY A 37 13.83 14.59 -6.92
CA GLY A 37 14.54 15.13 -8.07
C GLY A 37 14.69 14.18 -9.27
N ASP A 38 14.28 12.91 -9.12
CA ASP A 38 14.40 11.91 -10.18
C ASP A 38 13.36 12.11 -11.29
N ALA A 39 13.65 11.60 -12.50
CA ALA A 39 12.69 11.66 -13.62
C ALA A 39 11.39 10.89 -13.30
N GLU A 40 11.50 9.86 -12.46
CA GLU A 40 10.43 8.99 -12.00
C GLU A 40 9.71 9.50 -10.75
N ALA A 41 10.06 10.67 -10.21
CA ALA A 41 9.51 11.23 -8.96
C ALA A 41 7.96 11.24 -8.89
N TRP A 42 7.29 11.25 -10.04
CA TRP A 42 5.84 11.15 -10.15
C TRP A 42 5.24 9.81 -9.71
N MET A 43 6.04 8.75 -9.62
CA MET A 43 5.66 7.45 -9.04
C MET A 43 5.73 7.46 -7.52
N LEU A 44 6.50 8.40 -6.94
CA LEU A 44 6.71 8.52 -5.52
C LEU A 44 5.44 9.06 -4.83
N GLY A 45 5.02 8.36 -3.80
CA GLY A 45 3.89 8.69 -2.94
C GLY A 45 4.35 9.39 -1.66
N ARG A 46 3.74 8.99 -0.54
CA ARG A 46 4.00 9.57 0.79
C ARG A 46 5.25 8.98 1.44
N PHE A 47 5.86 9.73 2.35
CA PHE A 47 6.84 9.18 3.29
C PHE A 47 6.13 8.45 4.44
N ILE A 48 6.48 7.19 4.69
CA ILE A 48 5.90 6.38 5.77
C ILE A 48 6.77 6.49 7.02
N ILE A 49 6.18 6.88 8.13
CA ILE A 49 6.84 6.96 9.44
C ILE A 49 5.88 6.56 10.56
N PRO A 50 6.34 5.93 11.66
CA PRO A 50 5.50 5.71 12.83
C PRO A 50 4.94 7.03 13.38
N ALA A 51 3.64 7.07 13.73
CA ALA A 51 2.98 8.28 14.23
C ALA A 51 3.71 8.88 15.45
N GLN A 52 4.19 8.02 16.35
CA GLN A 52 4.95 8.41 17.55
C GLN A 52 6.35 8.98 17.27
N ARG A 53 6.83 8.93 16.02
CA ARG A 53 8.14 9.44 15.59
C ARG A 53 8.04 10.67 14.69
N LEU A 54 6.84 11.21 14.47
CA LEU A 54 6.62 12.36 13.58
C LEU A 54 7.48 13.57 13.96
N ASN A 55 7.60 13.86 15.26
CA ASN A 55 8.42 14.96 15.77
C ASN A 55 9.90 14.84 15.41
N GLU A 56 10.41 13.63 15.17
CA GLU A 56 11.80 13.44 14.72
C GLU A 56 12.03 14.04 13.32
N LEU A 57 10.98 14.29 12.51
CA LEU A 57 11.09 14.92 11.20
C LEU A 57 11.35 16.43 11.26
N GLU A 58 11.15 17.10 12.40
CA GLU A 58 11.22 18.56 12.53
C GLU A 58 12.54 19.13 12.00
N SER A 59 13.66 18.50 12.36
CA SER A 59 15.00 18.89 11.89
C SER A 59 15.23 18.69 10.40
N HIS A 60 14.41 17.87 9.75
CA HIS A 60 14.56 17.48 8.36
C HIS A 60 13.60 18.19 7.40
N LEU A 61 12.59 18.90 7.90
CA LEU A 61 11.58 19.54 7.04
C LEU A 61 12.18 20.50 6.01
N LYS A 62 13.31 21.12 6.33
CA LYS A 62 14.05 22.01 5.40
C LYS A 62 14.67 21.29 4.20
N ALA A 63 14.75 19.96 4.23
CA ALA A 63 15.26 19.16 3.12
C ALA A 63 14.23 19.01 1.99
N PHE A 64 12.95 19.29 2.24
CA PHE A 64 11.89 19.13 1.24
C PHE A 64 11.59 20.47 0.56
N PRO A 65 11.59 20.51 -0.79
CA PRO A 65 11.28 21.73 -1.54
C PRO A 65 9.79 22.08 -1.52
N GLU A 66 8.93 21.10 -1.23
CA GLU A 66 7.48 21.20 -1.19
C GLU A 66 6.94 20.58 0.11
N THR A 67 5.63 20.71 0.34
CA THR A 67 4.94 20.10 1.49
C THR A 67 5.22 18.60 1.57
N LEU A 68 5.74 18.15 2.72
CA LEU A 68 6.00 16.72 2.94
C LEU A 68 4.68 15.97 3.14
N ARG A 69 4.38 15.05 2.23
CA ARG A 69 3.20 14.18 2.30
C ARG A 69 3.53 12.92 3.10
N ILE A 70 2.74 12.63 4.12
CA ILE A 70 3.03 11.59 5.12
C ILE A 70 1.91 10.57 5.20
N ALA A 71 2.29 9.29 5.29
CA ALA A 71 1.45 8.21 5.77
C ALA A 71 1.93 7.79 7.17
N ALA A 72 1.13 8.09 8.19
CA ALA A 72 1.45 7.76 9.57
C ALA A 72 1.15 6.28 9.84
N LEU A 73 2.17 5.53 10.26
CA LEU A 73 2.01 4.16 10.70
C LEU A 73 1.63 4.14 12.18
N GLY A 74 0.41 3.68 12.47
CA GLY A 74 -0.09 3.52 13.82
C GLY A 74 0.50 2.30 14.51
N LYS A 75 0.54 2.36 15.84
CA LYS A 75 1.09 1.28 16.68
C LYS A 75 0.22 0.02 16.69
N GLY A 76 -1.08 0.14 16.43
CA GLY A 76 -2.05 -0.96 16.49
C GLY A 76 -2.25 -1.47 17.92
N GLY A 77 -2.56 -2.76 18.10
CA GLY A 77 -2.70 -3.38 19.42
C GLY A 77 -3.02 -4.87 19.35
N ARG A 78 -2.75 -5.62 20.43
CA ARG A 78 -3.07 -7.05 20.55
C ARG A 78 -4.52 -7.31 21.00
N SER A 79 -5.22 -6.26 21.40
CA SER A 79 -6.64 -6.26 21.76
C SER A 79 -7.29 -4.98 21.28
N GLU A 80 -8.62 -4.97 21.16
CA GLU A 80 -9.39 -3.77 20.79
C GLU A 80 -9.14 -2.60 21.75
N HIS A 81 -9.09 -2.88 23.05
CA HIS A 81 -8.82 -1.86 24.07
C HIS A 81 -7.41 -1.26 23.92
N GLU A 82 -6.40 -2.11 23.74
CA GLU A 82 -5.02 -1.64 23.53
C GLU A 82 -4.91 -0.84 22.23
N TYR A 83 -5.56 -1.30 21.16
CA TYR A 83 -5.58 -0.61 19.88
C TYR A 83 -6.18 0.80 20.02
N LEU A 84 -7.36 0.93 20.62
CA LEU A 84 -8.01 2.25 20.79
C LEU A 84 -7.18 3.18 21.68
N LYS A 85 -6.55 2.66 22.74
CA LYS A 85 -5.62 3.44 23.58
C LYS A 85 -4.41 3.94 22.79
N ASN A 86 -3.80 3.08 21.98
CA ASN A 86 -2.66 3.48 21.16
C ASN A 86 -3.07 4.45 20.04
N LEU A 87 -4.26 4.26 19.44
CA LEU A 87 -4.83 5.16 18.46
C LEU A 87 -5.00 6.58 19.02
N ASP A 88 -5.47 6.73 20.27
CA ASP A 88 -5.60 8.05 20.90
C ASP A 88 -4.24 8.74 21.05
N ALA A 89 -3.20 7.98 21.43
CA ALA A 89 -1.84 8.52 21.50
C ALA A 89 -1.27 8.87 20.13
N ASP A 90 -1.55 8.07 19.10
CA ASP A 90 -1.11 8.31 17.73
C ASP A 90 -1.79 9.57 17.14
N LEU A 91 -3.10 9.74 17.37
CA LEU A 91 -3.84 10.92 16.95
C LEU A 91 -3.33 12.19 17.63
N ALA A 92 -3.08 12.14 18.94
CA ALA A 92 -2.50 13.28 19.65
C ALA A 92 -1.12 13.69 19.09
N ALA A 93 -0.28 12.72 18.73
CA ALA A 93 1.01 13.00 18.09
C ALA A 93 0.85 13.64 16.70
N ILE A 94 -0.10 13.13 15.89
CA ILE A 94 -0.41 13.68 14.55
C ILE A 94 -0.94 15.11 14.67
N GLU A 95 -1.90 15.36 15.56
CA GLU A 95 -2.49 16.68 15.79
C GLU A 95 -1.43 17.70 16.24
N SER A 96 -0.60 17.32 17.22
CA SER A 96 0.49 18.17 17.69
C SER A 96 1.49 18.50 16.58
N PHE A 97 1.85 17.51 15.75
CA PHE A 97 2.81 17.70 14.66
C PHE A 97 2.24 18.60 13.55
N ARG A 98 0.99 18.38 13.13
CA ARG A 98 0.29 19.26 12.18
C ARG A 98 0.20 20.69 12.70
N ALA A 99 -0.16 20.87 13.98
CA ALA A 99 -0.27 22.20 14.59
C ALA A 99 1.08 22.95 14.64
N ALA A 100 2.18 22.23 14.84
CA ALA A 100 3.52 22.81 14.90
C ALA A 100 4.07 23.24 13.54
N HIS A 101 3.68 22.57 12.45
CA HIS A 101 4.33 22.73 11.14
C HIS A 101 3.43 23.26 10.01
N GLY A 102 2.10 23.29 10.21
CA GLY A 102 1.15 23.84 9.25
C GLY A 102 1.37 23.29 7.83
N ASP A 103 1.42 24.18 6.85
CA ASP A 103 1.51 23.83 5.42
C ASP A 103 2.83 23.14 5.01
N ALA A 104 3.83 23.06 5.89
CA ALA A 104 5.06 22.33 5.61
C ALA A 104 4.85 20.80 5.57
N VAL A 105 3.78 20.31 6.18
CA VAL A 105 3.48 18.86 6.27
C VAL A 105 2.00 18.58 6.04
N THR A 106 1.72 17.47 5.36
CA THR A 106 0.37 16.91 5.25
C THR A 106 0.41 15.44 5.64
N VAL A 107 -0.17 15.11 6.78
CA VAL A 107 -0.43 13.70 7.14
C VAL A 107 -1.71 13.27 6.44
N GLU A 108 -1.63 12.47 5.39
CA GLU A 108 -2.78 12.15 4.53
C GLU A 108 -3.51 10.88 4.95
N SER A 109 -2.78 9.94 5.53
CA SER A 109 -3.34 8.64 5.88
C SER A 109 -2.74 8.06 7.15
N PHE A 110 -3.54 7.22 7.80
CA PHE A 110 -3.17 6.40 8.94
C PHE A 110 -3.28 4.92 8.59
N GLU A 111 -2.25 4.16 8.89
CA GLU A 111 -2.20 2.74 8.58
C GLU A 111 -1.82 1.95 9.82
N ALA A 112 -2.60 0.94 10.20
CA ALA A 112 -2.31 0.14 11.39
C ALA A 112 -2.80 -1.30 11.25
N ARG A 113 -2.14 -2.21 11.96
CA ARG A 113 -2.57 -3.61 12.03
C ARG A 113 -3.69 -3.79 13.05
N LEU A 114 -4.78 -4.43 12.64
CA LEU A 114 -5.87 -4.81 13.53
C LEU A 114 -5.38 -5.84 14.57
N PRO A 115 -6.04 -5.93 15.74
CA PRO A 115 -5.89 -7.06 16.64
C PRO A 115 -6.15 -8.41 15.93
N PRO A 116 -5.70 -9.54 16.51
CA PRO A 116 -6.07 -10.86 15.99
C PRO A 116 -7.58 -10.99 15.81
N LEU A 117 -8.00 -11.48 14.64
CA LEU A 117 -9.41 -11.62 14.30
C LEU A 117 -10.07 -12.77 15.10
N PRO A 118 -11.39 -12.70 15.34
CA PRO A 118 -12.30 -11.64 14.95
C PRO A 118 -12.20 -10.40 15.86
N VAL A 119 -12.59 -9.25 15.31
CA VAL A 119 -12.84 -8.00 16.06
C VAL A 119 -14.30 -7.58 15.90
N ALA A 120 -14.84 -6.84 16.87
CA ALA A 120 -16.21 -6.36 16.85
C ALA A 120 -16.41 -5.22 15.83
N ASP A 121 -17.54 -5.23 15.13
CA ASP A 121 -17.93 -4.14 14.21
C ASP A 121 -17.96 -2.78 14.91
N ALA A 122 -18.41 -2.74 16.17
CA ALA A 122 -18.42 -1.53 16.99
C ALA A 122 -17.01 -0.98 17.26
N PHE A 123 -16.01 -1.85 17.39
CA PHE A 123 -14.62 -1.44 17.53
C PHE A 123 -14.11 -0.81 16.22
N VAL A 124 -14.37 -1.45 15.07
CA VAL A 124 -13.98 -0.91 13.75
C VAL A 124 -14.64 0.45 13.51
N ALA A 125 -15.94 0.58 13.82
CA ALA A 125 -16.67 1.83 13.70
C ALA A 125 -16.08 2.94 14.60
N THR A 126 -15.74 2.61 15.86
CA THR A 126 -15.13 3.55 16.81
C THR A 126 -13.76 4.04 16.32
N ALA A 127 -12.89 3.13 15.87
CA ALA A 127 -11.59 3.50 15.33
C ALA A 127 -11.74 4.40 14.09
N ALA A 128 -12.66 4.04 13.20
CA ALA A 128 -12.91 4.77 11.97
C ALA A 128 -13.50 6.16 12.19
N GLU A 129 -14.40 6.33 13.17
CA GLU A 129 -14.95 7.63 13.55
C GLU A 129 -13.86 8.58 14.02
N ARG A 130 -12.95 8.12 14.89
CA ARG A 130 -11.81 8.92 15.38
C ARG A 130 -10.88 9.35 14.24
N LEU A 131 -10.53 8.42 13.36
CA LEU A 131 -9.66 8.70 12.21
C LEU A 131 -10.31 9.66 11.21
N ARG A 132 -11.62 9.54 10.99
CA ARG A 132 -12.39 10.46 10.13
C ARG A 132 -12.48 11.86 10.75
N GLY A 133 -12.65 11.94 12.07
CA GLY A 133 -12.63 13.21 12.81
C GLY A 133 -11.29 13.95 12.69
N ALA A 134 -10.19 13.20 12.51
CA ALA A 134 -8.87 13.74 12.22
C ALA A 134 -8.56 13.91 10.71
N GLU A 135 -9.55 13.73 9.84
CA GLU A 135 -9.42 13.87 8.38
C GLU A 135 -8.34 12.96 7.77
N LEU A 136 -8.21 11.73 8.29
CA LEU A 136 -7.24 10.75 7.82
C LEU A 136 -7.93 9.68 6.97
N ALA A 137 -7.41 9.43 5.77
CA ALA A 137 -7.67 8.17 5.09
C ALA A 137 -7.11 7.02 5.94
N GLN A 138 -7.82 5.89 6.01
CA GLN A 138 -7.45 4.80 6.92
C GLN A 138 -7.32 3.47 6.22
N PHE A 139 -6.27 2.73 6.52
CA PHE A 139 -6.01 1.39 5.97
C PHE A 139 -5.60 0.42 7.07
N HIS A 140 -6.39 -0.63 7.22
CA HIS A 140 -6.24 -1.60 8.31
C HIS A 140 -5.63 -2.89 7.79
N GLU A 141 -4.46 -3.26 8.32
CA GLU A 141 -3.76 -4.49 8.00
C GLU A 141 -4.30 -5.66 8.85
N PHE A 142 -4.61 -6.79 8.22
CA PHE A 142 -5.05 -8.00 8.92
C PHE A 142 -4.69 -9.27 8.15
N THR A 143 -4.70 -10.40 8.86
CA THR A 143 -4.41 -11.72 8.28
C THR A 143 -5.60 -12.22 7.47
N VAL A 144 -5.33 -12.88 6.34
CA VAL A 144 -6.37 -13.57 5.57
C VAL A 144 -6.68 -14.91 6.22
N ASP A 145 -7.83 -14.98 6.90
CA ASP A 145 -8.40 -16.19 7.52
C ASP A 145 -9.91 -16.28 7.26
N ASP A 146 -10.60 -17.16 7.99
CA ASP A 146 -12.05 -17.37 7.86
C ASP A 146 -12.91 -16.13 8.18
N HIS A 147 -12.32 -15.10 8.83
CA HIS A 147 -12.97 -13.84 9.15
C HIS A 147 -12.80 -12.77 8.05
N LEU A 148 -12.13 -13.05 6.94
CA LEU A 148 -11.88 -12.09 5.84
C LEU A 148 -13.14 -11.33 5.42
N LYS A 149 -14.23 -12.02 5.11
CA LYS A 149 -15.46 -11.40 4.60
C LYS A 149 -16.16 -10.54 5.66
N ALA A 150 -16.21 -11.02 6.90
CA ALA A 150 -16.81 -10.28 8.01
C ALA A 150 -16.02 -9.00 8.30
N THR A 151 -14.69 -9.10 8.31
CA THR A 151 -13.78 -7.96 8.51
C THR A 151 -13.96 -6.91 7.41
N LEU A 152 -14.01 -7.34 6.14
CA LEU A 152 -14.25 -6.42 5.03
C LEU A 152 -15.64 -5.77 5.08
N ALA A 153 -16.67 -6.49 5.52
CA ALA A 153 -18.00 -5.91 5.72
C ALA A 153 -17.99 -4.82 6.81
N ALA A 154 -17.28 -5.05 7.92
CA ALA A 154 -17.12 -4.05 8.97
C ALA A 154 -16.35 -2.81 8.47
N LEU A 155 -15.28 -2.99 7.68
CA LEU A 155 -14.53 -1.89 7.07
C LEU A 155 -15.37 -1.11 6.05
N ALA A 156 -16.18 -1.79 5.24
CA ALA A 156 -17.11 -1.15 4.30
C ALA A 156 -18.12 -0.28 5.03
N ALA A 157 -18.77 -0.80 6.08
CA ALA A 157 -19.71 -0.04 6.90
C ALA A 157 -19.07 1.19 7.55
N ALA A 158 -17.78 1.13 7.86
CA ALA A 158 -17.01 2.21 8.44
C ALA A 158 -16.39 3.18 7.41
N SER A 159 -16.53 2.90 6.10
CA SER A 159 -15.82 3.60 5.02
C SER A 159 -14.30 3.62 5.24
N ALA A 160 -13.75 2.48 5.64
CA ALA A 160 -12.33 2.27 5.89
C ALA A 160 -11.72 1.38 4.79
N GLY A 161 -10.40 1.53 4.55
CA GLY A 161 -9.66 0.70 3.61
C GLY A 161 -9.05 -0.54 4.26
N ALA A 162 -8.79 -1.55 3.45
CA ALA A 162 -8.07 -2.76 3.82
C ALA A 162 -6.61 -2.68 3.37
N LYS A 163 -5.72 -3.32 4.12
CA LYS A 163 -4.30 -3.41 3.78
C LYS A 163 -3.84 -4.87 3.88
N LEU A 164 -3.13 -5.35 2.86
CA LEU A 164 -2.53 -6.67 2.88
C LEU A 164 -1.01 -6.58 2.90
N ARG A 165 -0.39 -7.32 3.81
CA ARG A 165 1.05 -7.58 3.79
C ARG A 165 1.34 -8.67 2.77
N CYS A 166 2.26 -8.38 1.85
CA CYS A 166 2.64 -9.26 0.74
C CYS A 166 4.05 -9.83 0.88
N GLY A 167 4.78 -9.50 1.94
CA GLY A 167 6.11 -10.05 2.17
C GLY A 167 6.74 -9.58 3.48
N GLY A 168 8.01 -9.92 3.63
CA GLY A 168 8.85 -9.61 4.78
C GLY A 168 10.25 -10.21 4.62
N VAL A 169 10.96 -10.38 5.73
CA VAL A 169 12.33 -10.92 5.76
C VAL A 169 12.40 -12.43 5.90
N SER A 170 11.25 -13.11 5.93
CA SER A 170 11.14 -14.56 6.08
C SER A 170 10.09 -15.13 5.14
N ALA A 171 10.26 -16.39 4.74
CA ALA A 171 9.39 -17.04 3.75
C ALA A 171 7.90 -17.07 4.16
N ASP A 172 7.60 -17.20 5.45
CA ASP A 172 6.24 -17.22 6.00
C ASP A 172 5.53 -15.86 5.98
N ALA A 173 6.26 -14.77 5.72
CA ALA A 173 5.69 -13.44 5.56
C ALA A 173 5.03 -13.22 4.18
N PHE A 174 5.24 -14.14 3.23
CA PHE A 174 4.69 -14.06 1.87
C PHE A 174 3.41 -14.92 1.79
N PRO A 175 2.21 -14.30 1.71
CA PRO A 175 0.97 -15.07 1.55
C PRO A 175 0.97 -15.81 0.22
N ALA A 176 0.32 -16.97 0.15
CA ALA A 176 0.16 -17.71 -1.10
C ALA A 176 -0.68 -16.90 -2.12
N PRO A 177 -0.49 -17.12 -3.45
CA PRO A 177 -1.29 -16.45 -4.49
C PRO A 177 -2.80 -16.52 -4.25
N GLU A 178 -3.30 -17.64 -3.73
CA GLU A 178 -4.72 -17.84 -3.41
C GLU A 178 -5.20 -16.94 -2.28
N GLN A 179 -4.36 -16.67 -1.28
CA GLN A 179 -4.69 -15.77 -0.17
C GLN A 179 -4.76 -14.33 -0.67
N VAL A 180 -3.80 -13.90 -1.50
CA VAL A 180 -3.81 -12.57 -2.12
C VAL A 180 -5.02 -12.41 -3.03
N ALA A 181 -5.31 -13.40 -3.88
CA ALA A 181 -6.47 -13.38 -4.77
C ALA A 181 -7.80 -13.29 -4.02
N ARG A 182 -7.96 -14.09 -2.95
CA ARG A 182 -9.17 -14.06 -2.11
C ARG A 182 -9.34 -12.72 -1.43
N PHE A 183 -8.26 -12.12 -0.93
CA PHE A 183 -8.30 -10.77 -0.35
C PHE A 183 -8.77 -9.73 -1.36
N ILE A 184 -8.16 -9.69 -2.55
CA ILE A 184 -8.50 -8.71 -3.59
C ILE A 184 -9.96 -8.88 -4.05
N VAL A 185 -10.38 -10.11 -4.34
CA VAL A 185 -11.76 -10.40 -4.76
C VAL A 185 -12.76 -10.05 -3.66
N ALA A 186 -12.48 -10.40 -2.40
CA ALA A 186 -13.38 -10.06 -1.30
C ALA A 186 -13.45 -8.55 -1.07
N ALA A 187 -12.33 -7.83 -1.18
CA ALA A 187 -12.31 -6.36 -1.06
C ALA A 187 -13.11 -5.70 -2.18
N ARG A 188 -12.93 -6.15 -3.43
CA ARG A 188 -13.77 -5.75 -4.58
C ARG A 188 -15.25 -5.96 -4.28
N ASP A 189 -15.63 -7.18 -3.88
CA ASP A 189 -17.03 -7.56 -3.67
C ASP A 189 -17.68 -6.76 -2.53
N ALA A 190 -16.89 -6.37 -1.52
CA ALA A 190 -17.32 -5.52 -0.42
C ALA A 190 -17.27 -4.01 -0.73
N GLY A 191 -16.71 -3.60 -1.87
CA GLY A 191 -16.49 -2.18 -2.19
C GLY A 191 -15.47 -1.49 -1.29
N VAL A 192 -14.51 -2.24 -0.74
CA VAL A 192 -13.48 -1.72 0.17
C VAL A 192 -12.20 -1.40 -0.62
N PRO A 193 -11.67 -0.17 -0.55
CA PRO A 193 -10.38 0.14 -1.17
C PRO A 193 -9.26 -0.63 -0.48
N ALA A 194 -8.34 -1.15 -1.28
CA ALA A 194 -7.22 -1.97 -0.84
C ALA A 194 -5.87 -1.30 -1.11
N LYS A 195 -4.92 -1.53 -0.20
CA LYS A 195 -3.49 -1.23 -0.35
C LYS A 195 -2.65 -2.47 -0.03
N PHE A 196 -1.41 -2.46 -0.51
CA PHE A 196 -0.48 -3.54 -0.28
C PHE A 196 0.81 -3.02 0.37
N THR A 197 1.53 -3.88 1.08
CA THR A 197 2.77 -3.48 1.75
C THR A 197 3.75 -4.63 1.84
N ALA A 198 5.03 -4.28 1.83
CA ALA A 198 6.17 -5.18 1.98
C ALA A 198 6.31 -6.22 0.86
N GLY A 199 7.55 -6.45 0.42
CA GLY A 199 7.89 -7.48 -0.57
C GLY A 199 7.50 -7.17 -2.02
N LEU A 200 7.00 -5.97 -2.32
CA LEU A 200 6.56 -5.56 -3.66
C LEU A 200 7.58 -4.65 -4.36
N HIS A 201 8.82 -5.13 -4.47
CA HIS A 201 9.93 -4.36 -5.04
C HIS A 201 10.05 -4.57 -6.55
N HIS A 202 9.61 -5.73 -7.04
CA HIS A 202 9.77 -6.16 -8.42
C HIS A 202 8.40 -6.17 -9.14
N PRO A 203 8.36 -5.87 -10.45
CA PRO A 203 7.11 -5.79 -11.20
C PRO A 203 6.44 -7.15 -11.37
N VAL A 204 7.22 -8.20 -11.56
CA VAL A 204 6.73 -9.55 -11.88
C VAL A 204 7.18 -10.55 -10.81
N ARG A 205 6.32 -11.52 -10.50
CA ARG A 205 6.61 -12.59 -9.53
C ARG A 205 7.89 -13.34 -9.92
N PHE A 206 8.72 -13.67 -8.95
CA PHE A 206 9.93 -14.48 -9.14
C PHE A 206 10.31 -15.20 -7.84
N TYR A 207 11.17 -16.21 -7.97
CA TYR A 207 11.77 -16.89 -6.83
C TYR A 207 13.00 -16.10 -6.34
N ASP A 208 13.00 -15.71 -5.06
CA ASP A 208 14.14 -15.07 -4.43
C ASP A 208 14.95 -16.10 -3.63
N GLU A 209 16.20 -16.33 -4.04
CA GLU A 209 17.10 -17.29 -3.38
C GLU A 209 17.50 -16.85 -1.96
N GLY A 210 17.56 -15.54 -1.69
CA GLY A 210 17.98 -14.99 -0.41
C GLY A 210 16.95 -15.20 0.70
N ILE A 211 15.67 -15.03 0.37
CA ILE A 211 14.54 -15.29 1.27
C ILE A 211 14.14 -16.77 1.23
N GLY A 212 14.40 -17.46 0.12
CA GLY A 212 14.05 -18.86 -0.09
C GLY A 212 12.57 -19.08 -0.39
N THR A 213 11.90 -18.10 -1.01
CA THR A 213 10.48 -18.17 -1.37
C THR A 213 10.16 -17.36 -2.63
N GLU A 214 8.95 -17.55 -3.13
CA GLU A 214 8.38 -16.78 -4.23
C GLU A 214 7.92 -15.39 -3.78
N MET A 215 8.54 -14.34 -4.30
CA MET A 215 8.13 -12.94 -4.08
C MET A 215 7.04 -12.53 -5.07
N HIS A 216 6.06 -11.77 -4.61
CA HIS A 216 5.00 -11.25 -5.48
C HIS A 216 5.50 -10.08 -6.32
N GLY A 217 5.06 -10.03 -7.59
CA GLY A 217 5.24 -8.86 -8.43
C GLY A 217 4.12 -7.84 -8.24
N PHE A 218 4.44 -6.54 -8.18
CA PHE A 218 3.38 -5.53 -8.05
C PHE A 218 2.47 -5.48 -9.29
N LEU A 219 2.97 -5.68 -10.51
CA LEU A 219 2.12 -5.75 -11.70
C LEU A 219 1.14 -6.91 -11.64
N ASN A 220 1.56 -8.07 -11.11
CA ASN A 220 0.67 -9.20 -10.89
C ASN A 220 -0.54 -8.83 -10.02
N LEU A 221 -0.31 -8.10 -8.92
CA LEU A 221 -1.36 -7.70 -7.98
C LEU A 221 -2.25 -6.60 -8.57
N TYR A 222 -1.67 -5.55 -9.13
CA TYR A 222 -2.44 -4.40 -9.60
C TYR A 222 -3.17 -4.69 -10.91
N ILE A 223 -2.52 -5.26 -11.91
CA ILE A 223 -3.17 -5.60 -13.19
C ILE A 223 -4.14 -6.76 -12.97
N GLY A 224 -3.76 -7.77 -12.18
CA GLY A 224 -4.67 -8.85 -11.79
C GLY A 224 -5.91 -8.33 -11.07
N GLY A 225 -5.72 -7.48 -10.05
CA GLY A 225 -6.82 -6.84 -9.34
C GLY A 225 -7.71 -6.02 -10.27
N MET A 226 -7.11 -5.23 -11.17
CA MET A 226 -7.88 -4.45 -12.14
C MET A 226 -8.71 -5.34 -13.07
N LEU A 227 -8.15 -6.45 -13.55
CA LEU A 227 -8.90 -7.46 -14.31
C LEU A 227 -10.00 -8.12 -13.48
N ALA A 228 -9.79 -8.31 -12.18
CA ALA A 228 -10.86 -8.77 -11.30
C ALA A 228 -12.01 -7.76 -11.23
N HIS A 229 -11.73 -6.46 -11.25
CA HIS A 229 -12.76 -5.42 -11.29
C HIS A 229 -13.45 -5.27 -12.65
N THR A 230 -12.70 -5.28 -13.75
CA THR A 230 -13.25 -4.96 -15.08
C THR A 230 -13.78 -6.17 -15.84
N ALA A 231 -13.19 -7.34 -15.62
CA ALA A 231 -13.55 -8.58 -16.30
C ALA A 231 -14.13 -9.65 -15.35
N GLY A 232 -14.39 -9.28 -14.09
CA GLY A 232 -15.12 -10.12 -13.14
C GLY A 232 -14.40 -11.41 -12.73
N LEU A 233 -13.07 -11.42 -12.73
CA LEU A 233 -12.31 -12.63 -12.36
C LEU A 233 -12.70 -13.14 -10.97
N ASN A 234 -12.89 -14.44 -10.84
CA ASN A 234 -12.96 -15.09 -9.54
C ASN A 234 -11.56 -15.24 -8.92
N TRP A 235 -11.49 -15.68 -7.66
CA TRP A 235 -10.21 -15.77 -6.96
C TRP A 235 -9.29 -16.84 -7.56
N GLN A 236 -9.81 -17.89 -8.19
CA GLN A 236 -8.99 -18.91 -8.85
C GLN A 236 -8.31 -18.36 -10.10
N GLU A 237 -9.04 -17.61 -10.93
CA GLU A 237 -8.50 -16.96 -12.12
C GLU A 237 -7.47 -15.89 -11.74
N LEU A 238 -7.79 -15.08 -10.71
CA LEU A 238 -6.86 -14.07 -10.21
C LEU A 238 -5.60 -14.69 -9.60
N ALA A 239 -5.70 -15.82 -8.88
CA ALA A 239 -4.53 -16.54 -8.37
C ALA A 239 -3.58 -16.95 -9.50
N GLY A 240 -4.12 -17.31 -10.68
CA GLY A 240 -3.32 -17.58 -11.88
C GLY A 240 -2.56 -16.36 -12.39
N VAL A 241 -3.14 -15.15 -12.32
CA VAL A 241 -2.43 -13.90 -12.65
C VAL A 241 -1.34 -13.61 -11.61
N ILE A 242 -1.65 -13.83 -10.32
CA ILE A 242 -0.72 -13.57 -9.20
C ILE A 242 0.48 -14.52 -9.22
N ALA A 243 0.28 -15.75 -9.69
CA ALA A 243 1.31 -16.77 -9.81
C ALA A 243 2.16 -16.67 -11.09
N ASP A 244 1.82 -15.79 -12.04
CA ASP A 244 2.54 -15.69 -13.31
C ASP A 244 3.92 -15.07 -13.14
N GLN A 245 4.97 -15.78 -13.56
CA GLN A 245 6.36 -15.35 -13.47
C GLN A 245 6.91 -14.83 -14.80
N SER A 246 6.11 -14.84 -15.88
CA SER A 246 6.57 -14.41 -17.20
C SER A 246 6.42 -12.90 -17.37
N PRO A 247 7.52 -12.13 -17.54
CA PRO A 247 7.40 -10.70 -17.82
C PRO A 247 6.66 -10.41 -19.12
N ASP A 248 6.85 -11.27 -20.14
CA ASP A 248 6.16 -11.20 -21.44
C ASP A 248 4.64 -11.41 -21.34
N ALA A 249 4.14 -11.92 -20.19
CA ALA A 249 2.70 -12.00 -19.95
C ALA A 249 2.09 -10.61 -19.71
N PHE A 250 2.89 -9.60 -19.36
CA PHE A 250 2.43 -8.25 -19.07
C PHE A 250 2.86 -7.27 -20.16
N ALA A 251 1.94 -6.39 -20.56
CA ALA A 251 2.26 -5.36 -21.54
C ALA A 251 1.67 -4.00 -21.17
N LEU A 252 2.46 -2.96 -21.40
CA LEU A 252 2.00 -1.57 -21.43
C LEU A 252 1.72 -1.20 -22.89
N THR A 253 0.46 -0.93 -23.21
CA THR A 253 0.06 -0.57 -24.58
C THR A 253 -0.24 0.92 -24.69
N GLY A 254 -0.49 1.42 -25.89
CA GLY A 254 -0.92 2.82 -26.07
C GLY A 254 -2.29 3.15 -25.47
N VAL A 255 -3.08 2.14 -25.08
CA VAL A 255 -4.48 2.30 -24.62
C VAL A 255 -4.73 1.78 -23.20
N GLY A 256 -3.77 1.08 -22.59
CA GLY A 256 -3.95 0.50 -21.26
C GLY A 256 -2.82 -0.45 -20.86
N VAL A 257 -3.15 -1.36 -19.94
CA VAL A 257 -2.25 -2.43 -19.48
C VAL A 257 -2.90 -3.78 -19.72
N GLU A 258 -2.08 -4.78 -20.03
CA GLU A 258 -2.56 -6.11 -20.39
C GLU A 258 -1.89 -7.19 -19.55
N TRP A 259 -2.64 -8.26 -19.32
CA TRP A 259 -2.08 -9.56 -18.96
C TRP A 259 -2.58 -10.63 -19.93
N ARG A 260 -1.68 -11.31 -20.65
CA ARG A 260 -1.97 -12.33 -21.67
C ARG A 260 -3.08 -11.92 -22.65
N GLY A 261 -2.99 -10.69 -23.16
CA GLY A 261 -3.94 -10.10 -24.11
C GLY A 261 -5.27 -9.65 -23.49
N ARG A 262 -5.44 -9.74 -22.16
CA ARG A 262 -6.63 -9.22 -21.46
C ARG A 262 -6.36 -7.78 -21.03
N LEU A 263 -7.04 -6.85 -21.68
CA LEU A 263 -6.83 -5.41 -21.54
C LEU A 263 -7.64 -4.79 -20.40
N VAL A 264 -6.96 -3.96 -19.61
CA VAL A 264 -7.56 -2.92 -18.76
C VAL A 264 -7.25 -1.57 -19.40
N ARG A 265 -8.30 -0.83 -19.79
CA ARG A 265 -8.14 0.49 -20.44
C ARG A 265 -7.58 1.52 -19.46
N ALA A 266 -6.82 2.48 -19.97
CA ALA A 266 -6.20 3.54 -19.16
C ALA A 266 -7.20 4.31 -18.26
N GLU A 267 -8.43 4.49 -18.72
CA GLU A 267 -9.51 5.12 -17.94
C GLU A 267 -9.92 4.28 -16.72
N ASP A 268 -10.03 2.95 -16.89
CA ASP A 268 -10.31 2.02 -15.81
C ASP A 268 -9.12 1.89 -14.86
N VAL A 269 -7.89 1.87 -15.39
CA VAL A 269 -6.66 1.89 -14.60
C VAL A 269 -6.68 3.10 -13.66
N ALA A 270 -6.88 4.30 -14.21
CA ALA A 270 -6.89 5.55 -13.45
C ALA A 270 -7.99 5.53 -12.37
N ARG A 271 -9.22 5.19 -12.76
CA ARG A 271 -10.36 5.10 -11.84
C ARG A 271 -10.13 4.10 -10.72
N LEU A 272 -9.53 2.94 -11.01
CA LEU A 272 -9.28 1.91 -10.01
C LEU A 272 -8.11 2.27 -9.10
N ARG A 273 -7.06 2.92 -9.62
CA ARG A 273 -5.95 3.46 -8.82
C ARG A 273 -6.36 4.53 -7.83
N GLU A 274 -7.42 5.28 -8.16
CA GLU A 274 -7.98 6.31 -7.29
C GLU A 274 -8.96 5.75 -6.24
N ASN A 275 -9.72 4.69 -6.57
CA ASN A 275 -10.88 4.30 -5.77
C ASN A 275 -10.85 2.88 -5.16
N ALA A 276 -9.99 1.97 -5.65
CA ALA A 276 -10.08 0.55 -5.29
C ALA A 276 -8.73 -0.10 -5.00
N LEU A 277 -7.72 0.18 -5.80
CA LEU A 277 -6.38 -0.42 -5.70
C LEU A 277 -5.37 0.71 -5.57
N LEU A 278 -5.23 1.22 -4.35
CA LEU A 278 -4.41 2.41 -4.06
C LEU A 278 -2.94 2.03 -3.91
N GLY A 279 -2.05 2.97 -3.57
CA GLY A 279 -0.58 2.73 -3.53
C GLY A 279 -0.09 1.58 -2.63
N GLN A 280 1.20 1.31 -2.72
CA GLN A 280 1.91 0.32 -1.91
C GLN A 280 3.00 0.96 -1.05
N GLY A 281 3.25 0.36 0.11
CA GLY A 281 4.46 0.66 0.90
C GLY A 281 5.64 -0.17 0.40
N SER A 282 6.74 0.48 0.04
CA SER A 282 8.02 -0.16 -0.34
C SER A 282 9.19 0.50 0.37
N CYS A 283 10.15 -0.28 0.89
CA CYS A 283 11.35 0.30 1.49
C CYS A 283 12.40 0.73 0.44
N SER A 284 12.14 0.46 -0.84
CA SER A 284 12.95 0.88 -1.97
C SER A 284 12.06 1.55 -3.03
N PHE A 285 12.51 2.69 -3.55
CA PHE A 285 11.93 3.33 -4.72
C PHE A 285 12.73 3.02 -6.00
N ALA A 286 14.05 2.92 -5.87
CA ALA A 286 14.95 2.67 -6.98
C ALA A 286 14.73 1.29 -7.62
N GLU A 287 14.49 0.23 -6.83
CA GLU A 287 14.29 -1.13 -7.35
C GLU A 287 13.05 -1.22 -8.26
N PRO A 288 11.83 -0.79 -7.84
CA PRO A 288 10.68 -0.77 -8.73
C PRO A 288 10.90 0.03 -10.02
N ALA A 289 11.57 1.17 -9.94
CA ALA A 289 11.82 2.03 -11.09
C ALA A 289 12.81 1.39 -12.08
N ALA A 290 13.92 0.84 -11.57
CA ALA A 290 14.94 0.19 -12.39
C ALA A 290 14.36 -1.02 -13.14
N ASP A 291 13.60 -1.88 -12.47
CA ASP A 291 13.00 -3.05 -13.10
C ASP A 291 11.95 -2.68 -14.16
N LEU A 292 11.21 -1.58 -13.96
CA LEU A 292 10.28 -1.08 -14.97
C LEU A 292 11.01 -0.50 -16.20
N HIS A 293 12.17 0.15 -16.01
CA HIS A 293 13.05 0.54 -17.11
C HIS A 293 13.56 -0.67 -17.89
N ASP A 294 14.00 -1.72 -17.19
CA ASP A 294 14.45 -2.97 -17.81
C ASP A 294 13.33 -3.67 -18.60
N MET A 295 12.08 -3.54 -18.15
CA MET A 295 10.90 -4.00 -18.89
C MET A 295 10.48 -3.07 -20.04
N GLY A 296 11.06 -1.86 -20.16
CA GLY A 296 10.67 -0.85 -21.15
C GLY A 296 9.33 -0.18 -20.87
N TRP A 297 8.92 -0.11 -19.60
CA TRP A 297 7.67 0.55 -19.17
C TRP A 297 7.86 2.04 -18.81
N LEU A 298 9.11 2.48 -18.69
CA LEU A 298 9.53 3.85 -18.38
C LEU A 298 10.48 4.40 -19.45
#